data_AF-A0A517SI69-F1
#
_entry.id   AF-A0A517SI69-F1
#
_cell.length_a   1.000
_cell.length_b   1.000
_cell.length_c   1.000
_cell.angle_alpha   90.00
_cell.angle_beta   90.00
_cell.angle_gamma   90.00
#
_symmetry.space_group_name_H-M   'P 1'
#
loop_
_entity.id
_entity.type
_entity.pdbx_description
1 polymer ?
#
loop_
_entity_poly.entity_id
_entity_poly.type
_entity_poly.pdbx_seq_one_letter_code
_entity_poly.pdbx_strand_id
1 'polypeptide(L)'
;MNASARTAAGPAPQTLTIGRVAKAAGLGVETIRFYEREGLLPAPSRRRSGYRSYDPGVVVRLQFIRRAKDLGFTLGEIKSLLDLRQDPSATAADVKRQARLKIDDVERRIRSLQEIRDALLHLVTQCRGQGPLSECPIVDAMEHGLRTACDTKGPMP
;
A
#
# COMPACT_ATOMS: atom_id res chain seq x y z
N MET A 1 -38.30 -51.94 8.02
CA MET A 1 -38.13 -50.67 7.30
C MET A 1 -36.88 -49.98 7.82
N ASN A 2 -35.75 -50.12 7.13
CA ASN A 2 -34.47 -49.55 7.55
C ASN A 2 -33.95 -48.68 6.41
N ALA A 3 -33.67 -47.40 6.69
CA ALA A 3 -33.00 -46.49 5.77
C ALA A 3 -32.03 -45.63 6.58
N SER A 4 -30.84 -46.18 6.77
CA SER A 4 -29.65 -45.47 7.19
C SER A 4 -29.09 -44.59 6.07
N ALA A 5 -28.45 -43.50 6.52
CA ALA A 5 -27.30 -42.83 5.91
C ALA A 5 -27.49 -41.95 4.65
N ARG A 6 -27.14 -40.67 4.80
CA ARG A 6 -25.89 -40.14 4.21
C ARG A 6 -25.57 -38.72 4.72
N THR A 7 -24.63 -38.65 5.67
CA THR A 7 -23.86 -37.45 5.97
C THR A 7 -22.89 -37.23 4.81
N ALA A 8 -23.08 -36.17 4.03
CA ALA A 8 -22.14 -35.76 2.99
C ALA A 8 -20.95 -35.05 3.66
N ALA A 9 -19.84 -35.78 3.83
CA ALA A 9 -18.54 -35.19 4.12
C ALA A 9 -18.09 -34.38 2.89
N GLY A 10 -18.10 -33.04 3.00
CA GLY A 10 -17.52 -32.15 1.99
C GLY A 10 -16.01 -32.38 1.83
N PRO A 11 -15.42 -32.10 0.66
CA PRO A 11 -14.01 -32.40 0.40
C PRO A 11 -13.12 -31.66 1.40
N ALA A 12 -12.21 -32.39 2.05
CA ALA A 12 -11.27 -31.84 3.03
C ALA A 12 -10.51 -30.63 2.43
N PRO A 13 -10.36 -29.51 3.17
CA PRO A 13 -9.64 -28.35 2.66
C PRO A 13 -8.20 -28.74 2.35
N GLN A 14 -7.81 -28.61 1.08
CA GLN A 14 -6.45 -28.87 0.63
C GLN A 14 -5.53 -27.79 1.20
N THR A 15 -5.00 -28.02 2.40
CA THR A 15 -4.13 -27.04 3.04
C THR A 15 -2.79 -26.94 2.31
N LEU A 16 -2.39 -25.72 1.97
CA LEU A 16 -1.19 -25.41 1.19
C LEU A 16 0.01 -25.12 2.11
N THR A 17 1.21 -25.41 1.64
CA THR A 17 2.45 -24.96 2.29
C THR A 17 2.74 -23.51 1.94
N ILE A 18 3.51 -22.81 2.79
CA ILE A 18 3.86 -21.39 2.57
C ILE A 18 4.46 -21.12 1.19
N GLY A 19 5.29 -22.04 0.67
CA GLY A 19 5.89 -21.92 -0.66
C GLY A 19 4.86 -22.02 -1.80
N ARG A 20 3.85 -22.89 -1.66
CA ARG A 20 2.76 -22.97 -2.65
C ARG A 20 1.86 -21.74 -2.59
N VAL A 21 1.59 -21.22 -1.39
CA VAL A 21 0.84 -19.96 -1.21
C VAL A 21 1.58 -18.78 -1.81
N ALA A 22 2.89 -18.67 -1.53
CA ALA A 22 3.77 -17.65 -2.11
C ALA A 22 3.70 -17.63 -3.64
N LYS A 23 3.88 -18.81 -4.26
CA LYS A 23 3.79 -18.96 -5.71
C LYS A 23 2.40 -18.60 -6.25
N ALA A 24 1.33 -19.04 -5.60
CA ALA A 24 -0.05 -18.78 -6.03
C ALA A 24 -0.48 -17.31 -5.84
N ALA A 25 0.04 -16.62 -4.83
CA ALA A 25 -0.20 -15.20 -4.60
C ALA A 25 0.77 -14.29 -5.39
N GLY A 26 1.83 -14.86 -5.97
CA GLY A 26 2.92 -14.11 -6.59
C GLY A 26 3.65 -13.19 -5.60
N LEU A 27 3.81 -13.65 -4.36
CA LEU A 27 4.47 -12.92 -3.28
C LEU A 27 5.65 -13.72 -2.73
N GLY A 28 6.64 -13.02 -2.17
CA GLY A 28 7.73 -13.66 -1.46
C GLY A 28 7.26 -14.33 -0.16
N VAL A 29 7.93 -15.41 0.22
CA VAL A 29 7.66 -16.12 1.49
C VAL A 29 7.84 -15.19 2.69
N GLU A 30 8.84 -14.30 2.65
CA GLU A 30 9.07 -13.30 3.70
C GLU A 30 7.95 -12.27 3.79
N THR A 31 7.39 -11.84 2.65
CA THR A 31 6.23 -10.95 2.60
C THR A 31 5.02 -11.58 3.27
N ILE A 32 4.78 -12.87 3.05
CA ILE A 32 3.70 -13.60 3.73
C ILE A 32 3.94 -13.63 5.25
N ARG A 33 5.17 -13.96 5.68
CA ARG A 33 5.52 -13.94 7.11
C ARG A 33 5.40 -12.55 7.72
N PHE A 34 5.70 -11.50 6.96
CA PHE A 34 5.54 -10.13 7.39
C PHE A 34 4.05 -9.79 7.58
N TYR A 35 3.19 -10.13 6.61
CA TYR A 35 1.74 -9.94 6.74
C TYR A 35 1.11 -10.74 7.89
N GLU A 36 1.67 -11.90 8.24
CA GLU A 36 1.29 -12.62 9.46
C GLU A 36 1.61 -11.82 10.73
N ARG A 37 2.82 -11.24 10.82
CA ARG A 37 3.23 -10.45 11.98
C ARG A 37 2.39 -9.17 12.14
N GLU A 38 2.04 -8.55 11.02
CA GLU A 38 1.16 -7.37 10.98
C GLU A 38 -0.33 -7.72 11.24
N GLY A 39 -0.67 -9.00 11.44
CA GLY A 39 -2.03 -9.46 11.72
C GLY A 39 -2.98 -9.35 10.52
N LEU A 40 -2.45 -9.25 9.30
CA LEU A 40 -3.24 -9.21 8.07
C LEU A 40 -3.71 -10.59 7.63
N LEU A 41 -3.07 -11.65 8.10
CA LEU A 41 -3.42 -13.03 7.78
C LEU A 41 -3.84 -13.78 9.06
N PRO A 42 -4.83 -14.70 8.98
CA PRO A 42 -5.15 -15.57 10.09
C PRO A 42 -3.94 -16.45 10.43
N ALA A 43 -3.78 -16.77 11.72
CA ALA A 43 -2.70 -17.64 12.16
C ALA A 43 -2.78 -19.01 11.45
N PRO A 44 -1.69 -19.48 10.82
CA PRO A 44 -1.72 -20.73 10.06
C PRO A 44 -1.92 -21.92 10.99
N SER A 45 -2.75 -22.87 10.55
CA SER A 45 -2.90 -24.16 11.21
C SER A 45 -1.57 -24.91 11.14
N ARG A 46 -1.13 -25.45 12.28
CA ARG A 46 0.05 -26.32 12.33
C ARG A 46 -0.37 -27.75 12.02
N ARG A 47 0.29 -28.39 11.04
CA ARG A 47 0.15 -29.83 10.82
C ARG A 47 0.79 -30.59 11.97
N ARG A 48 0.39 -31.86 12.15
CA ARG A 48 1.00 -32.80 13.13
C ARG A 48 2.53 -32.91 12.99
N SER A 49 3.06 -32.63 11.81
CA SER A 49 4.50 -32.60 11.51
C SER A 49 5.21 -31.27 11.86
N GLY A 50 4.54 -30.31 12.51
CA GLY A 50 5.11 -29.00 12.88
C GLY A 50 5.13 -27.94 11.77
N TYR A 51 4.87 -28.32 10.52
CA TYR A 51 4.83 -27.38 9.38
C TYR A 51 3.55 -26.52 9.37
N ARG A 52 3.70 -25.25 8.98
CA ARG A 52 2.57 -24.33 8.74
C ARG A 52 1.78 -24.76 7.53
N SER A 53 0.45 -24.71 7.65
CA SER A 53 -0.48 -25.02 6.58
C SER A 53 -1.54 -23.94 6.48
N TYR A 54 -1.86 -23.56 5.25
CA TYR A 54 -2.75 -22.44 4.95
C TYR A 54 -3.98 -22.94 4.21
N ASP A 55 -5.12 -22.36 4.52
CA ASP A 55 -6.34 -22.58 3.77
C ASP A 55 -6.23 -21.93 2.37
N PRO A 56 -6.82 -22.51 1.31
CA PRO A 56 -6.88 -21.88 -0.02
C PRO A 56 -7.42 -20.44 -0.02
N GLY A 57 -8.33 -20.09 0.90
CA GLY A 57 -8.85 -18.73 1.08
C GLY A 57 -7.77 -17.69 1.43
N VAL A 58 -6.62 -18.12 1.97
CA VAL A 58 -5.46 -17.26 2.23
C VAL A 58 -4.90 -16.69 0.93
N VAL A 59 -4.92 -17.46 -0.17
CA VAL A 59 -4.43 -16.98 -1.48
C VAL A 59 -5.29 -15.82 -1.98
N VAL A 60 -6.62 -15.95 -1.86
CA VAL A 60 -7.57 -14.89 -2.24
C VAL A 60 -7.35 -13.63 -1.40
N ARG A 61 -7.13 -13.81 -0.09
CA ARG A 61 -6.82 -12.69 0.83
C ARG A 61 -5.50 -12.01 0.48
N LEU A 62 -4.45 -12.77 0.16
CA LEU A 62 -3.17 -12.23 -0.27
C LEU A 62 -3.25 -11.46 -1.59
N GLN A 63 -4.01 -11.98 -2.56
CA GLN A 63 -4.26 -11.27 -3.82
C GLN A 63 -5.03 -9.97 -3.59
N PHE A 64 -5.98 -9.94 -2.64
CA PHE A 64 -6.66 -8.71 -2.23
C PHE A 64 -5.69 -7.69 -1.64
N ILE A 65 -4.85 -8.10 -0.69
CA ILE A 65 -3.83 -7.23 -0.07
C ILE A 65 -2.91 -6.64 -1.14
N ARG A 66 -2.46 -7.47 -2.10
CA ARG A 66 -1.62 -7.02 -3.22
C ARG A 66 -2.31 -5.96 -4.07
N ARG A 67 -3.54 -6.20 -4.53
CA ARG A 67 -4.28 -5.23 -5.36
C ARG A 67 -4.54 -3.92 -4.61
N ALA A 68 -4.87 -4.00 -3.32
CA ALA A 68 -5.05 -2.81 -2.50
C ALA A 68 -3.73 -2.03 -2.31
N LYS A 69 -2.60 -2.73 -2.18
CA LYS A 69 -1.28 -2.10 -2.20
C LYS A 69 -0.98 -1.38 -3.51
N ASP A 70 -1.32 -2.00 -4.64
CA ASP A 70 -1.12 -1.41 -5.97
C ASP A 70 -1.97 -0.13 -6.16
N LEU A 71 -3.13 -0.03 -5.49
CA LEU A 71 -3.96 1.18 -5.42
C LEU A 71 -3.45 2.23 -4.42
N GLY A 72 -2.32 1.97 -3.76
CA GLY A 72 -1.68 2.89 -2.83
C GLY A 72 -2.17 2.80 -1.38
N PHE A 73 -3.04 1.84 -1.04
CA PHE A 73 -3.48 1.68 0.35
C PHE A 73 -2.33 1.23 1.26
N THR A 74 -2.30 1.80 2.46
CA THR A 74 -1.39 1.42 3.54
C THR A 74 -1.81 0.07 4.15
N LEU A 75 -0.92 -0.58 4.90
CA LEU A 75 -1.26 -1.86 5.54
C LEU A 75 -2.40 -1.69 6.56
N GLY A 76 -2.46 -0.56 7.25
CA GLY A 76 -3.54 -0.23 8.18
C GLY A 76 -4.89 -0.10 7.47
N GLU A 77 -4.96 0.65 6.37
CA GLU A 77 -6.19 0.80 5.59
C GLU A 77 -6.64 -0.54 4.99
N ILE A 78 -5.70 -1.36 4.51
CA ILE A 78 -5.98 -2.71 4.01
C ILE A 78 -6.56 -3.59 5.11
N LYS A 79 -6.05 -3.49 6.34
CA LYS A 79 -6.61 -4.19 7.49
C LYS A 79 -8.06 -3.77 7.73
N SER A 80 -8.36 -2.48 7.74
CA SER A 80 -9.73 -1.98 7.88
C SER A 80 -10.66 -2.48 6.76
N LEU A 81 -10.19 -2.53 5.50
CA LEU A 81 -10.96 -3.11 4.39
C LEU A 81 -11.19 -4.61 4.55
N LEU A 82 -10.21 -5.34 5.08
CA LEU A 82 -10.34 -6.77 5.37
C LEU A 82 -11.32 -7.02 6.52
N ASP A 83 -11.33 -6.17 7.54
CA ASP A 83 -12.24 -6.24 8.68
C ASP A 83 -13.69 -5.98 8.22
N LEU A 84 -13.91 -4.93 7.41
CA LEU A 84 -15.21 -4.67 6.77
C LEU A 84 -15.70 -5.86 5.94
N ARG A 85 -14.80 -6.60 5.27
CA ARG A 85 -15.18 -7.78 4.49
C ARG A 85 -15.61 -8.97 5.36
N GLN A 86 -15.19 -9.02 6.62
CA GLN A 86 -15.59 -10.09 7.55
C GLN A 86 -16.81 -9.70 8.40
N ASP A 87 -17.15 -8.41 8.46
CA ASP A 87 -18.28 -7.90 9.21
C ASP A 87 -19.60 -8.09 8.43
N PRO A 88 -20.56 -8.89 8.94
CA PRO A 88 -21.86 -9.09 8.29
C PRO A 88 -22.71 -7.82 8.19
N SER A 89 -22.43 -6.81 9.02
CA SER A 89 -23.15 -5.54 9.04
C SER A 89 -22.54 -4.47 8.13
N ALA A 90 -21.34 -4.72 7.59
CA ALA A 90 -20.67 -3.77 6.73
C ALA A 90 -21.40 -3.61 5.40
N THR A 91 -21.40 -2.38 4.90
CA THR A 91 -22.10 -2.02 3.66
C THR A 91 -21.14 -1.59 2.57
N ALA A 92 -21.63 -1.57 1.32
CA ALA A 92 -20.88 -0.96 0.22
C ALA A 92 -20.56 0.53 0.47
N ALA A 93 -21.34 1.22 1.31
CA ALA A 93 -21.08 2.61 1.68
C ALA A 93 -19.82 2.74 2.55
N ASP A 94 -19.51 1.76 3.40
CA ASP A 94 -18.30 1.77 4.22
C ASP A 94 -17.03 1.63 3.38
N VAL A 95 -17.07 0.72 2.41
CA VAL A 95 -15.97 0.54 1.44
C VAL A 95 -15.82 1.79 0.57
N LYS A 96 -16.94 2.37 0.10
CA LYS A 96 -16.93 3.62 -0.67
C LYS A 96 -16.31 4.78 0.12
N ARG A 97 -16.59 4.88 1.42
CA ARG A 97 -15.99 5.90 2.31
C ARG A 97 -14.47 5.75 2.38
N GLN A 98 -13.96 4.53 2.58
CA GLN A 98 -12.51 4.25 2.59
C GLN A 98 -11.85 4.62 1.25
N ALA A 99 -12.48 4.26 0.13
CA ALA A 99 -11.99 4.65 -1.19
C ALA A 99 -11.96 6.16 -1.38
N ARG A 100 -12.97 6.89 -0.90
CA ARG A 100 -13.00 8.36 -0.98
C ARG A 100 -11.90 9.01 -0.16
N LEU A 101 -11.68 8.55 1.07
CA LEU A 101 -10.57 9.02 1.91
C LEU A 101 -9.23 8.82 1.19
N LYS A 102 -9.07 7.70 0.50
CA LYS A 102 -7.85 7.43 -0.26
C LYS A 102 -7.68 8.34 -1.47
N ILE A 103 -8.76 8.62 -2.19
CA ILE A 103 -8.76 9.59 -3.30
C ILE A 103 -8.31 10.96 -2.77
N ASP A 104 -8.91 11.44 -1.68
CA ASP A 104 -8.57 12.75 -1.11
C ASP A 104 -7.09 12.81 -0.67
N ASP A 105 -6.52 11.70 -0.17
CA ASP A 105 -5.11 11.57 0.16
C ASP A 105 -4.19 11.63 -1.06
N VAL A 106 -4.54 10.89 -2.11
CA VAL A 106 -3.81 10.90 -3.39
C VAL A 106 -3.85 12.31 -4.00
N GLU A 107 -5.00 12.98 -3.99
CA GLU A 107 -5.13 14.34 -4.51
C GLU A 107 -4.29 15.35 -3.71
N ARG A 108 -4.22 15.24 -2.37
CA ARG A 108 -3.31 16.05 -1.56
C ARG A 108 -1.86 15.83 -1.96
N ARG A 109 -1.46 14.57 -2.17
CA ARG A 109 -0.09 14.25 -2.57
C ARG A 109 0.24 14.76 -3.97
N ILE A 110 -0.71 14.68 -4.91
CA ILE A 110 -0.57 15.24 -6.25
C ILE A 110 -0.33 16.75 -6.17
N ARG A 111 -1.14 17.49 -5.40
CA ARG A 111 -0.95 18.95 -5.24
C ARG A 111 0.44 19.29 -4.69
N SER A 112 0.86 18.62 -3.63
CA SER A 112 2.20 18.83 -3.06
C SER A 112 3.33 18.50 -4.06
N LEU A 113 3.18 17.43 -4.84
CA LEU A 113 4.17 17.09 -5.88
C LEU A 113 4.16 18.08 -7.05
N GLN A 114 3.02 18.67 -7.39
CA GLN A 114 2.91 19.73 -8.39
C GLN A 114 3.62 21.00 -7.92
N GLU A 115 3.42 21.42 -6.67
CA GLU A 115 4.13 22.56 -6.08
C GLU A 115 5.65 22.38 -6.11
N ILE A 116 6.13 21.18 -5.71
CA ILE A 116 7.56 20.85 -5.77
C ILE A 116 8.07 20.89 -7.21
N ARG A 117 7.33 20.28 -8.15
CA ARG A 117 7.67 20.29 -9.57
C ARG A 117 7.78 21.72 -10.11
N ASP A 118 6.82 22.58 -9.80
CA ASP A 118 6.77 23.93 -10.33
C ASP A 118 7.91 24.80 -9.75
N ALA A 119 8.24 24.61 -8.47
CA ALA A 119 9.42 25.22 -7.86
C ALA A 119 10.73 24.77 -8.54
N LEU A 120 10.88 23.46 -8.81
CA LEU A 120 12.05 22.93 -9.52
C LEU A 120 12.13 23.45 -10.96
N LEU A 121 10.99 23.53 -11.67
CA LEU A 121 10.94 24.09 -13.02
C LEU A 121 11.40 25.55 -13.03
N HIS A 122 10.98 26.36 -12.05
CA HIS A 122 11.42 27.75 -11.93
C HIS A 122 12.95 27.84 -11.79
N LEU A 123 13.54 27.07 -10.88
CA LEU A 123 14.99 27.05 -10.68
C LEU A 123 15.75 26.58 -11.92
N VAL A 124 15.23 25.56 -12.62
CA VAL A 124 15.83 25.07 -13.87
C VAL A 124 15.79 26.15 -14.95
N THR A 125 14.71 26.93 -15.08
CA THR A 125 14.64 28.03 -16.06
C THR A 125 15.61 29.18 -15.76
N GLN A 126 15.98 29.38 -14.51
CA GLN A 126 16.94 30.40 -14.10
C GLN A 126 18.39 29.93 -14.25
N CYS A 127 18.62 28.61 -14.20
CA CYS A 127 19.93 28.03 -14.38
C CYS A 127 20.34 28.03 -15.86
N ARG A 128 21.46 28.69 -16.16
CA ARG A 128 22.03 28.70 -17.52
C ARG A 128 22.68 27.38 -17.93
N GLY A 129 22.88 26.45 -16.99
CA GLY A 129 23.54 25.17 -17.23
C GLY A 129 25.04 25.26 -17.57
N GLN A 130 25.65 26.43 -17.34
CA GLN A 130 27.05 26.75 -17.64
C GLN A 130 27.63 27.59 -16.50
N GLY A 131 28.95 27.53 -16.32
CA GLY A 131 29.66 28.27 -15.26
C GLY A 131 29.91 27.45 -13.99
N PRO A 132 30.55 28.05 -12.97
CA PRO A 132 30.85 27.40 -11.70
C PRO A 132 29.60 27.18 -10.85
N LEU A 133 29.62 26.16 -9.97
CA LEU A 133 28.49 25.84 -9.08
C LEU A 133 28.13 26.99 -8.12
N SER A 134 29.08 27.87 -7.81
CA SER A 134 28.86 29.08 -7.00
C SER A 134 27.87 30.08 -7.62
N GLU A 135 27.60 29.98 -8.92
CA GLU A 135 26.65 30.82 -9.64
C GLU A 135 25.36 30.07 -10.01
N CYS A 136 25.20 28.83 -9.53
CA CYS A 136 24.04 28.00 -9.85
C CYS A 136 22.83 28.36 -8.98
N PRO A 137 21.73 28.87 -9.56
CA PRO A 137 20.54 29.26 -8.79
C PRO A 137 19.89 28.08 -8.04
N ILE A 138 20.07 26.86 -8.55
CA ILE A 138 19.54 25.64 -7.92
C ILE A 138 20.27 25.35 -6.60
N VAL A 139 21.60 25.44 -6.59
CA VAL A 139 22.42 25.20 -5.39
C VAL A 139 22.20 26.32 -4.37
N ASP A 140 22.18 27.56 -4.83
CA ASP A 140 21.90 28.72 -3.99
C ASP A 140 20.54 28.61 -3.27
N ALA A 141 19.49 28.17 -3.98
CA ALA A 141 18.18 27.94 -3.38
C ALA A 141 18.15 26.77 -2.37
N MET A 142 19.08 25.82 -2.44
CA MET A 142 19.18 24.74 -1.44
C MET A 142 19.94 25.18 -0.19
N GLU A 143 20.96 26.03 -0.35
CA GLU A 143 21.79 26.53 0.76
C GLU A 143 21.08 27.62 1.56
N HIS A 144 20.30 28.48 0.89
CA HIS A 144 19.66 29.64 1.49
C HIS A 144 18.13 29.52 1.61
N GLY A 145 17.58 28.37 1.20
CA GLY A 145 16.14 28.12 1.10
C GLY A 145 15.54 28.70 -0.20
N LEU A 146 14.39 28.16 -0.59
CA LEU A 146 13.60 28.68 -1.72
C LEU A 146 13.16 30.11 -1.40
N ARG A 147 14.01 31.09 -1.74
CA ARG A 147 13.68 32.51 -1.77
C ARG A 147 12.61 32.70 -2.85
N THR A 148 11.36 32.47 -2.49
CA THR A 148 10.22 32.82 -3.35
C THR A 148 10.33 34.30 -3.70
N ALA A 149 10.23 34.59 -5.00
CA ALA A 149 10.49 35.89 -5.63
C ALA A 149 9.53 37.04 -5.21
N CYS A 150 8.99 37.04 -3.99
CA CYS A 150 8.22 38.14 -3.43
C CYS A 150 9.10 39.15 -2.64
N ASP A 151 10.35 38.79 -2.30
CA ASP A 151 11.20 39.61 -1.42
C ASP A 151 12.19 40.53 -2.17
N THR A 152 11.82 41.08 -3.32
CA THR A 152 12.53 42.23 -3.89
C THR A 152 11.86 43.54 -3.48
N LYS A 153 12.00 43.92 -2.21
CA LYS A 153 11.84 45.32 -1.81
C LYS A 153 12.81 45.67 -0.68
N GLY A 154 13.97 46.20 -1.08
CA GLY A 154 14.91 46.88 -0.21
C GLY A 154 15.82 47.76 -1.06
N PRO A 155 15.87 49.08 -0.83
CA PRO A 155 16.62 50.01 -1.68
C PRO A 155 18.12 49.82 -1.49
N MET A 156 18.85 49.94 -2.59
CA MET A 156 20.31 49.95 -2.67
C MET A 156 20.85 51.28 -2.12
N PRO A 157 21.90 51.29 -1.28
CA PRO A 157 22.72 52.49 -1.04
C PRO A 157 23.74 52.72 -2.17
#